data_AF-A0AAU8P7W2-F1
#
_entry.id   AF-A0AAU8P7W2-F1
#
_cell.length_a   1.000
_cell.length_b   1.000
_cell.length_c   1.000
_cell.angle_alpha   90.00
_cell.angle_beta   90.00
_cell.angle_gamma   90.00
#
_symmetry.space_group_name_H-M   'P 1'
#
loop_
_entity.id
_entity.type
_entity.pdbx_description
1 polymer ?
#
loop_
_entity_poly.entity_id
_entity_poly.type
_entity_poly.pdbx_seq_one_letter_code
_entity_poly.pdbx_strand_id
1 'polypeptide(L)'
;MVSFSNILLDVFSVNNSLVARVGGDEFLVIVKAVEGRAHIKKHICDIRVLVHTAFNNYMDIGFDFSLGYCEFKTSLEKTPAEVDRLMYKNKLEKKNNKDDKCTEKVNVVIGERYYFH
;
A
#
# COMPACT_ATOMS: atom_id res chain seq x y z
N MET A 1 5.03 13.70 3.41
CA MET A 1 5.93 12.59 3.04
C MET A 1 6.55 11.88 4.24
N VAL A 2 7.38 12.50 5.09
CA VAL A 2 8.00 11.79 6.25
C VAL A 2 6.95 11.11 7.14
N SER A 3 5.84 11.79 7.42
CA SER A 3 4.76 11.24 8.25
C SER A 3 4.05 10.04 7.62
N PHE A 4 3.94 9.96 6.29
CA PHE A 4 3.30 8.81 5.63
C PHE A 4 4.20 7.59 5.63
N SER A 5 5.51 7.79 5.37
CA SER A 5 6.50 6.71 5.47
C SER A 5 6.57 6.14 6.89
N ASN A 6 6.48 6.98 7.92
CA ASN A 6 6.44 6.53 9.31
C ASN A 6 5.20 5.67 9.59
N ILE A 7 4.02 6.05 9.10
CA ILE A 7 2.80 5.22 9.25
C ILE A 7 2.99 3.84 8.59
N LEU A 8 3.58 3.78 7.39
CA LEU A 8 3.85 2.50 6.73
C LEU A 8 4.83 1.63 7.54
N LEU A 9 5.86 2.24 8.11
CA LEU A 9 6.81 1.55 8.98
C LEU A 9 6.12 1.07 10.26
N ASP A 10 5.34 1.92 10.94
CA ASP A 10 4.65 1.55 12.17
C ASP A 10 3.68 0.38 11.98
N VAL A 11 3.02 0.30 10.83
CA VAL A 11 2.09 -0.79 10.51
C VAL A 11 2.81 -2.06 10.06
N PHE A 12 3.86 -1.97 9.25
CA PHE A 12 4.46 -3.14 8.58
C PHE A 12 5.83 -3.59 9.13
N SER A 13 6.58 -2.73 9.82
CA SER A 13 7.95 -3.03 10.28
C SER A 13 8.01 -4.10 11.38
N VAL A 14 6.88 -4.43 12.02
CA VAL A 14 6.86 -5.37 13.15
C VAL A 14 7.08 -6.83 12.70
N ASN A 15 6.87 -7.16 11.41
CA ASN A 15 6.66 -8.55 10.98
C ASN A 15 7.48 -9.03 9.76
N ASN A 16 8.77 -8.68 9.69
CA ASN A 16 9.64 -9.03 8.54
C ASN A 16 9.12 -8.52 7.18
N SER A 17 8.47 -7.36 7.18
CA SER A 17 8.06 -6.69 5.95
C SER A 17 9.14 -5.72 5.48
N LEU A 18 9.28 -5.58 4.17
CA LEU A 18 10.11 -4.56 3.53
C LEU A 18 9.22 -3.39 3.13
N VAL A 19 9.60 -2.17 3.48
CA VAL A 19 8.97 -0.95 2.97
C VAL A 19 10.01 -0.21 2.13
N ALA A 20 9.68 0.06 0.87
CA ALA A 20 10.54 0.77 -0.07
C ALA A 20 9.79 1.92 -0.74
N ARG A 21 10.47 3.04 -0.95
CA ARG A 21 9.97 4.14 -1.80
C ARG A 21 10.47 3.90 -3.22
N VAL A 22 9.57 3.65 -4.16
CA VAL A 22 9.91 3.30 -5.55
C VAL A 22 9.84 4.50 -6.50
N GLY A 23 9.15 5.57 -6.10
CA GLY A 23 9.00 6.80 -6.87
C GLY A 23 8.88 8.05 -6.00
N GLY A 24 8.41 9.15 -6.59
CA GLY A 24 8.20 10.41 -5.87
C GLY A 24 7.22 10.24 -4.71
N ASP A 25 6.03 9.73 -4.97
CA ASP A 25 4.93 9.56 -4.03
C ASP A 25 4.46 8.09 -3.96
N GLU A 26 5.31 7.17 -4.41
CA GLU A 26 4.99 5.75 -4.58
C GLU A 26 5.78 4.87 -3.61
N PHE A 27 5.06 4.02 -2.89
CA PHE A 27 5.61 3.08 -1.92
C PHE A 27 5.28 1.63 -2.29
N LEU A 28 6.25 0.74 -2.07
CA LEU A 28 6.11 -0.70 -2.20
C LEU A 28 6.34 -1.35 -0.83
N VAL A 29 5.39 -2.16 -0.40
CA VAL A 29 5.48 -2.96 0.82
C VAL A 29 5.53 -4.43 0.43
N ILE A 30 6.53 -5.18 0.88
CA ILE A 30 6.61 -6.64 0.69
C ILE A 30 6.44 -7.29 2.06
N VAL A 31 5.37 -8.04 2.24
CA VAL A 31 5.07 -8.74 3.50
C VAL A 31 5.37 -10.23 3.32
N LYS A 32 6.13 -10.82 4.24
CA LYS A 32 6.45 -12.25 4.21
C LYS A 32 5.23 -13.07 4.62
N ALA A 33 4.97 -14.21 3.96
CA ALA A 33 3.79 -15.09 4.12
C ALA A 33 3.58 -15.73 5.52
N VAL A 34 4.25 -15.25 6.55
CA VAL A 34 3.89 -15.59 7.94
C VAL A 34 2.53 -14.96 8.29
N GLU A 35 2.19 -13.86 7.63
CA GLU A 35 0.91 -13.18 7.81
C GLU A 35 -0.15 -13.72 6.86
N GLY A 36 -1.24 -14.26 7.41
CA GLY A 36 -2.40 -14.66 6.61
C GLY A 36 -3.14 -13.46 6.00
N ARG A 37 -3.91 -13.69 4.93
CA ARG A 37 -4.67 -12.65 4.20
C ARG A 37 -5.56 -11.75 5.10
N ALA A 38 -6.10 -12.29 6.20
CA ALA A 38 -6.89 -11.53 7.16
C ALA A 38 -6.07 -10.44 7.88
N HIS A 39 -4.79 -10.72 8.16
CA HIS A 39 -3.86 -9.79 8.79
C HIS A 39 -3.54 -8.61 7.87
N ILE A 40 -3.30 -8.89 6.58
CA ILE A 40 -3.08 -7.85 5.57
C ILE A 40 -4.29 -6.92 5.43
N LYS A 41 -5.51 -7.46 5.42
CA LYS A 41 -6.73 -6.64 5.39
C LYS A 41 -6.84 -5.73 6.62
N LYS A 42 -6.44 -6.23 7.80
CA LYS A 42 -6.39 -5.43 9.02
C LYS A 42 -5.36 -4.31 8.88
N HIS A 43 -4.14 -4.60 8.44
CA HIS A 43 -3.12 -3.58 8.19
C HIS A 43 -3.57 -2.50 7.19
N ILE A 44 -4.24 -2.90 6.12
CA ILE A 44 -4.82 -1.93 5.17
C ILE A 44 -5.85 -1.03 5.85
N CYS A 45 -6.67 -1.59 6.75
CA CYS A 45 -7.61 -0.81 7.55
C CYS A 45 -6.88 0.16 8.49
N ASP A 46 -5.87 -0.33 9.21
CA ASP A 46 -5.08 0.45 10.15
C ASP A 46 -4.41 1.65 9.46
N ILE A 47 -3.82 1.44 8.27
CA ILE A 47 -3.23 2.52 7.46
C ILE A 47 -4.28 3.56 7.09
N ARG A 48 -5.48 3.14 6.66
CA ARG A 48 -6.55 4.08 6.31
C ARG A 48 -6.93 4.96 7.49
N VAL A 49 -7.07 4.37 8.68
CA VAL A 49 -7.41 5.10 9.90
C VAL A 49 -6.28 6.04 10.31
N LEU A 50 -5.03 5.56 10.32
CA LEU A 50 -3.87 6.35 10.72
C LEU A 50 -3.61 7.50 9.76
N VAL A 51 -3.71 7.28 8.45
CA VAL A 51 -3.57 8.32 7.43
C VAL A 51 -4.70 9.34 7.55
N HIS A 52 -5.95 8.90 7.69
CA HIS A 52 -7.06 9.83 7.88
C HIS A 52 -6.89 10.68 9.15
N THR A 53 -6.39 10.08 10.23
CA THR A 53 -6.15 10.80 11.50
C THR A 53 -5.00 11.79 11.37
N ALA A 54 -3.86 11.35 10.84
CA ALA A 54 -2.65 12.17 10.71
C ALA A 54 -2.80 13.29 9.68
N PHE A 55 -3.61 13.07 8.64
CA PHE A 55 -3.78 14.00 7.53
C PHE A 55 -5.21 14.56 7.43
N ASN A 56 -5.99 14.53 8.52
CA ASN A 56 -7.39 14.98 8.53
C ASN A 56 -7.53 16.40 7.95
N ASN A 57 -6.65 17.31 8.33
CA ASN A 57 -6.64 18.70 7.86
C ASN A 57 -6.28 18.84 6.37
N TYR A 58 -5.74 17.80 5.74
CA TYR A 58 -5.42 17.75 4.32
C TYR A 58 -6.50 17.03 3.50
N MET A 59 -7.45 16.33 4.15
CA MET A 59 -8.57 15.66 3.47
C MET A 59 -9.47 16.66 2.74
N ASP A 60 -9.68 17.83 3.34
CA ASP A 60 -10.53 18.90 2.78
C ASP A 60 -9.93 19.54 1.53
N ILE A 61 -8.60 19.49 1.38
CA ILE A 61 -7.90 19.89 0.14
C ILE A 61 -7.66 18.70 -0.80
N GLY A 62 -8.32 17.58 -0.53
CA GLY A 62 -8.35 16.41 -1.40
C GLY A 62 -7.15 15.48 -1.25
N PHE A 63 -6.40 15.49 -0.15
CA PHE A 63 -5.41 14.44 0.11
C PHE A 63 -6.13 13.08 0.28
N ASP A 64 -5.65 12.06 -0.43
CA ASP A 64 -6.09 10.67 -0.30
C ASP A 64 -4.91 9.76 -0.68
N PHE A 65 -5.06 8.44 -0.59
CA PHE A 65 -4.09 7.51 -1.14
C PHE A 65 -4.75 6.31 -1.81
N SER A 66 -4.18 5.82 -2.90
CA SER A 66 -4.62 4.61 -3.59
C SER A 66 -3.77 3.44 -3.18
N LEU A 67 -4.41 2.28 -3.03
CA LEU A 67 -3.73 1.06 -2.62
C LEU A 67 -4.07 -0.11 -3.54
N GLY A 68 -3.04 -0.86 -3.96
CA GLY A 68 -3.16 -2.17 -4.59
C GLY A 68 -2.50 -3.23 -3.73
N TYR A 69 -3.07 -4.43 -3.65
CA TYR A 69 -2.38 -5.56 -3.02
C TYR A 69 -2.65 -6.89 -3.71
N CYS A 70 -1.66 -7.77 -3.77
CA CYS A 70 -1.85 -9.14 -4.23
C CYS A 70 -0.91 -10.13 -3.54
N GLU A 71 -1.28 -11.41 -3.63
CA GLU A 71 -0.36 -12.51 -3.33
C GLU A 71 0.69 -12.65 -4.42
N PHE A 72 1.89 -12.99 -4.01
CA PHE A 72 3.04 -13.16 -4.87
C PHE A 72 2.72 -14.18 -5.95
N LYS A 73 2.91 -13.73 -7.19
CA LYS A 73 2.76 -14.58 -8.37
C LYS A 73 4.12 -15.18 -8.70
N THR A 74 4.14 -16.05 -9.70
CA THR A 74 5.32 -16.81 -10.15
C THR A 74 6.57 -16.01 -10.51
N SER A 75 6.53 -14.67 -10.59
CA SER A 75 7.75 -13.84 -10.72
C SER A 75 7.64 -12.45 -10.08
N LEU A 76 8.82 -11.90 -9.76
CA LEU A 76 9.03 -10.52 -9.32
C LEU A 76 8.72 -9.47 -10.40
N GLU A 77 8.51 -9.87 -11.66
CA GLU A 77 8.12 -8.95 -12.74
C GLU A 77 6.58 -8.87 -12.86
N LYS A 78 5.92 -10.03 -12.77
CA LYS A 78 4.46 -10.12 -12.90
C LYS A 78 3.73 -9.64 -11.66
N THR A 79 4.35 -9.77 -10.49
CA THR A 79 3.74 -9.39 -9.22
C THR A 79 3.58 -7.87 -9.08
N PRO A 80 4.63 -7.03 -9.27
CA PRO A 80 4.49 -5.58 -9.23
C PRO A 80 3.52 -5.04 -10.28
N ALA A 81 3.55 -5.57 -11.51
CA ALA A 81 2.63 -5.16 -12.56
C ALA A 81 1.15 -5.40 -12.17
N GLU A 82 0.87 -6.52 -11.49
CA GLU A 82 -0.49 -6.78 -10.99
C GLU A 82 -0.87 -5.84 -9.84
N VAL A 83 0.04 -5.60 -8.90
CA VAL A 83 -0.24 -4.69 -7.78
C VAL A 83 -0.51 -3.28 -8.29
N ASP A 84 0.28 -2.80 -9.24
CA ASP A 84 0.10 -1.50 -9.88
C ASP A 84 -1.25 -1.40 -10.61
N ARG A 85 -1.62 -2.44 -11.36
CA ARG A 85 -2.95 -2.54 -11.99
C ARG A 85 -4.09 -2.45 -10.98
N LEU A 86 -3.96 -3.11 -9.83
CA LEU A 86 -4.96 -3.08 -8.76
C LEU A 86 -5.03 -1.71 -8.07
N MET A 87 -3.88 -1.07 -7.86
CA MET A 87 -3.82 0.30 -7.35
C MET A 87 -4.49 1.28 -8.31
N TYR A 88 -4.23 1.17 -9.62
CA TYR A 88 -4.85 2.00 -10.64
C TYR A 88 -6.37 1.80 -10.68
N LYS A 89 -6.83 0.54 -10.60
CA LYS A 89 -8.26 0.24 -10.46
C LYS A 89 -8.86 0.93 -9.23
N ASN A 90 -8.19 0.85 -8.07
CA ASN A 90 -8.66 1.53 -6.86
C ASN A 90 -8.73 3.06 -7.04
N LYS A 91 -7.74 3.65 -7.74
CA LYS A 91 -7.73 5.08 -8.07
C LYS A 91 -8.94 5.48 -8.93
N LEU A 92 -9.25 4.70 -9.96
CA LEU A 92 -10.40 4.96 -10.83
C LEU A 92 -11.73 4.83 -10.08
N GLU A 93 -11.88 3.80 -9.24
CA GLU A 93 -13.06 3.61 -8.40
C GLU A 93 -13.28 4.78 -7.44
N LYS A 94 -12.20 5.37 -6.91
CA LYS A 94 -12.27 6.57 -6.07
C LYS A 94 -12.66 7.82 -6.86
N LYS A 95 -12.06 8.02 -8.04
CA LYS A 95 -12.33 9.18 -8.91
C LYS A 95 -13.77 9.18 -9.44
N ASN A 96 -14.30 8.01 -9.81
CA ASN A 96 -15.69 7.88 -10.23
C ASN A 96 -16.69 8.20 -9.11
N ASN A 97 -16.24 8.23 -7.86
CA ASN A 97 -17.06 8.49 -6.68
C ASN A 97 -16.83 9.89 -6.07
N LYS A 98 -15.92 10.74 -6.59
CA LYS A 98 -15.78 12.19 -6.26
C LYS A 98 -14.67 12.87 -7.09
N ASP A 99 -14.94 14.11 -7.48
CA ASP A 99 -14.07 15.07 -8.20
C ASP A 99 -12.66 15.23 -7.58
N ASP A 100 -11.70 15.57 -8.45
CA ASP A 100 -10.24 15.34 -8.35
C ASP A 100 -9.55 15.58 -6.99
N LYS A 101 -8.68 14.64 -6.63
CA LYS A 101 -7.96 14.53 -5.34
C LYS A 101 -6.45 14.27 -5.54
N CYS A 102 -5.62 14.89 -4.69
CA CYS A 102 -4.19 14.63 -4.60
C CYS A 102 -3.97 13.27 -3.90
N THR A 103 -3.42 12.29 -4.62
CA THR A 103 -3.45 10.88 -4.18
C THR A 103 -2.03 10.32 -4.02
N GLU A 104 -1.62 9.94 -2.81
CA GLU A 104 -0.40 9.13 -2.60
C GLU A 104 -0.63 7.66 -3.03
N LYS A 105 0.42 6.93 -3.42
CA LYS A 105 0.28 5.60 -4.04
C LYS A 105 0.99 4.53 -3.22
N VAL A 106 0.28 3.46 -2.89
CA VAL A 106 0.81 2.33 -2.11
C VAL A 106 0.55 1.00 -2.81
N ASN A 107 1.62 0.23 -3.01
CA ASN A 107 1.60 -1.11 -3.56
C ASN A 107 1.99 -2.11 -2.47
N VAL A 108 1.20 -3.16 -2.24
CA VAL A 108 1.47 -4.21 -1.23
C VAL A 108 1.62 -5.57 -1.92
N VAL A 109 2.72 -6.26 -1.66
CA VAL A 109 3.04 -7.59 -2.18
C VAL A 109 3.11 -8.57 -1.02
N ILE A 110 2.40 -9.70 -1.12
CA ILE A 110 2.41 -10.75 -0.09
C ILE A 110 3.26 -11.93 -0.61
N GLY A 111 4.46 -12.14 -0.07
CA GLY A 111 5.43 -13.14 -0.57
C GLY A 111 5.32 -14.52 0.07
N GLU A 112 5.01 -15.57 -0.70
CA GLU A 112 5.28 -16.96 -0.30
C GLU A 112 6.74 -17.35 -0.58
N ARG A 113 7.37 -18.05 0.38
CA ARG A 113 8.75 -18.60 0.42
C ARG A 113 9.67 -18.23 -0.76
N TYR A 114 10.66 -17.37 -0.50
CA TYR A 114 11.87 -17.26 -1.32
C TYR A 114 12.92 -18.27 -0.84
N TYR A 115 13.32 -19.19 -1.71
CA TYR A 115 14.62 -19.86 -1.60
C TYR A 115 15.62 -19.00 -2.37
N PHE A 116 16.54 -18.35 -1.66
CA PHE A 116 17.77 -17.84 -2.25
C PHE A 116 18.75 -19.02 -2.24
N HIS A 117 19.11 -19.51 -3.43
CA HIS A 117 20.23 -20.45 -3.62
C HIS A 117 21.52 -19.67 -3.79
#